data_AF-A0A7S0IQE2-F1
#
_entry.id   AF-A0A7S0IQE2-F1
#
_cell.length_a   1.000
_cell.length_b   1.000
_cell.length_c   1.000
_cell.angle_alpha   90.00
_cell.angle_beta   90.00
_cell.angle_gamma   90.00
#
_symmetry.space_group_name_H-M   'P 1'
#
loop_
_entity.id
_entity.type
_entity.pdbx_description
1 polymer ?
#
loop_
_entity_poly.entity_id
_entity_poly.type
_entity_poly.pdbx_seq_one_letter_code
_entity_poly.pdbx_strand_id
1 'polypeptide(L)'
;LAPVCGDLERELAPSERPEPLWAFHNLLVAEGFKCDSRSYYGCFRVDVKGDAAEEMRLRALLAAQLPESLDWAINLGKFDLFPRLSGKANAVTYLQARYKLRAEECACLFDDDNDLGMAQRCGVHLLPALTSASVRRAAAEHPDWRVATRAGEGVFAIEELLEQLLAEVRQQRAVITDREAVSTSD
;
A
#
# COMPACT_ATOMS: atom_id res chain seq x y z
N LEU A 1 11.65 -0.73 18.97
CA LEU A 1 10.16 -0.68 19.06
C LEU A 1 9.69 -2.05 19.51
N ALA A 2 8.74 -2.12 20.45
CA ALA A 2 8.13 -3.39 20.84
C ALA A 2 7.33 -3.98 19.64
N PRO A 3 7.23 -5.31 19.50
CA PRO A 3 6.48 -5.94 18.42
C PRO A 3 4.98 -5.62 18.54
N VAL A 4 4.38 -5.11 17.46
CA VAL A 4 2.95 -4.74 17.43
C VAL A 4 2.04 -5.95 17.17
N CYS A 5 2.52 -6.92 16.39
CA CYS A 5 1.77 -8.11 15.97
C CYS A 5 2.32 -9.43 16.53
N GLY A 6 3.48 -9.38 17.19
CA GLY A 6 4.21 -10.57 17.61
C GLY A 6 5.14 -11.12 16.54
N ASP A 7 5.62 -12.33 16.80
CA ASP A 7 6.47 -13.10 15.89
C ASP A 7 5.61 -13.72 14.77
N LEU A 8 6.07 -13.61 13.53
CA LEU A 8 5.37 -14.14 12.35
C LEU A 8 5.38 -15.67 12.30
N GLU A 9 6.40 -16.30 12.88
CA GLU A 9 6.54 -17.76 12.92
C GLU A 9 5.74 -18.40 14.07
N ARG A 10 5.05 -17.58 14.88
CA ARG A 10 4.34 -18.05 16.06
C ARG A 10 2.90 -18.45 15.74
N GLU A 11 2.60 -19.73 15.88
CA GLU A 11 1.25 -20.29 15.79
C GLU A 11 0.49 -20.18 17.13
N LEU A 12 0.02 -18.97 17.47
CA LEU A 12 -0.95 -18.76 18.56
C LEU A 12 -2.31 -18.33 18.00
N ALA A 13 -3.40 -18.69 18.69
CA ALA A 13 -4.70 -18.12 18.37
C ALA A 13 -4.71 -16.60 18.67
N PRO A 14 -5.48 -15.77 17.93
CA PRO A 14 -5.58 -14.34 18.20
C PRO A 14 -5.87 -13.96 19.66
N SER A 15 -6.68 -14.77 20.36
CA SER A 15 -7.02 -14.58 21.78
C SER A 15 -5.87 -14.75 22.75
N GLU A 16 -4.79 -15.42 22.33
CA GLU A 16 -3.64 -15.76 23.17
C GLU A 16 -2.44 -14.83 22.91
N ARG A 17 -2.54 -13.98 21.89
CA ARG A 17 -1.47 -13.07 21.48
C ARG A 17 -1.51 -11.80 22.33
N PRO A 18 -0.44 -11.49 23.09
CA PRO A 18 -0.44 -10.33 24.00
C PRO A 18 -0.13 -9.00 23.29
N GLU A 19 0.28 -9.03 22.03
CA GLU A 19 0.77 -7.83 21.35
C GLU A 19 -0.36 -6.83 21.04
N PRO A 20 -0.05 -5.52 20.93
CA PRO A 20 -1.05 -4.45 20.88
C PRO A 20 -2.18 -4.66 19.87
N LEU A 21 -1.88 -5.18 18.67
CA LEU A 21 -2.91 -5.48 17.67
C LEU A 21 -3.95 -6.48 18.21
N TRP A 22 -3.47 -7.56 18.80
CA TRP A 22 -4.29 -8.68 19.25
C TRP A 22 -4.98 -8.41 20.58
N ALA A 23 -4.32 -7.67 21.47
CA ALA A 23 -4.96 -7.14 22.67
C ALA A 23 -6.17 -6.26 22.31
N PHE A 24 -6.03 -5.40 21.30
CA PHE A 24 -7.14 -4.55 20.84
C PHE A 24 -8.23 -5.35 20.10
N HIS A 25 -7.86 -6.36 19.31
CA HIS A 25 -8.82 -7.33 18.75
C HIS A 25 -9.68 -7.95 19.85
N ASN A 26 -9.07 -8.43 20.94
CA ASN A 26 -9.78 -9.10 22.01
C ASN A 26 -10.71 -8.15 22.77
N LEU A 27 -10.32 -6.89 22.92
CA LEU A 27 -11.19 -5.84 23.45
C LEU A 27 -12.42 -5.65 22.56
N LEU A 28 -12.25 -5.54 21.24
CA LEU A 28 -13.37 -5.37 20.32
C LEU A 28 -14.32 -6.57 20.33
N VAL A 29 -13.79 -7.79 20.40
CA VAL A 29 -14.59 -9.02 20.57
C VAL A 29 -15.38 -8.97 21.88
N ALA A 30 -14.78 -8.55 22.99
CA ALA A 30 -15.46 -8.41 24.27
C ALA A 30 -16.57 -7.35 24.25
N GLU A 31 -16.41 -6.28 23.46
CA GLU A 31 -17.42 -5.26 23.18
C GLU A 31 -18.51 -5.73 22.20
N GLY A 32 -18.44 -6.98 21.75
CA GLY A 32 -19.43 -7.63 20.89
C GLY A 32 -19.26 -7.36 19.39
N PHE A 33 -18.15 -6.77 18.96
CA PHE A 33 -17.89 -6.57 17.54
C PHE A 33 -17.50 -7.87 16.83
N LYS A 34 -18.00 -8.05 15.61
CA LYS A 34 -17.63 -9.17 14.75
C LYS A 34 -16.27 -8.93 14.09
N CYS A 35 -15.23 -9.55 14.66
CA CYS A 35 -13.88 -9.51 14.13
C CYS A 35 -13.56 -10.73 13.24
N ASP A 36 -12.94 -10.51 12.09
CA ASP A 36 -12.35 -11.53 11.23
C ASP A 36 -10.83 -11.39 11.22
N SER A 37 -10.16 -12.38 11.79
CA SER A 37 -8.70 -12.47 11.89
C SER A 37 -8.13 -13.64 11.09
N ARG A 38 -8.95 -14.33 10.28
CA ARG A 38 -8.52 -15.51 9.52
C ARG A 38 -7.52 -15.11 8.45
N SER A 39 -6.39 -15.83 8.41
CA SER A 39 -5.29 -15.63 7.45
C SER A 39 -4.56 -14.28 7.59
N TYR A 40 -4.75 -13.55 8.68
CA TYR A 40 -4.02 -12.31 8.94
C TYR A 40 -3.02 -12.48 10.09
N TYR A 41 -1.78 -12.05 9.85
CA TYR A 41 -0.75 -11.96 10.90
C TYR A 41 -0.50 -10.52 11.36
N GLY A 42 -0.74 -9.54 10.50
CA GLY A 42 -0.50 -8.12 10.76
C GLY A 42 -1.75 -7.24 10.64
N CYS A 43 -2.93 -7.85 10.64
CA CYS A 43 -4.20 -7.14 10.48
C CYS A 43 -5.34 -7.95 11.12
N PHE A 44 -6.47 -7.31 11.39
CA PHE A 44 -7.76 -7.98 11.47
C PHE A 44 -8.84 -7.02 11.01
N ARG A 45 -10.01 -7.56 10.69
CA ARG A 45 -11.11 -6.81 10.12
C ARG A 45 -12.32 -6.79 11.05
N VAL A 46 -12.99 -5.65 11.18
CA VAL A 46 -14.26 -5.53 11.89
C VAL A 46 -15.38 -5.33 10.87
N ASP A 47 -16.38 -6.18 10.93
CA ASP A 47 -17.52 -6.16 10.01
C ASP A 47 -18.69 -5.38 10.60
N VAL A 48 -18.84 -4.13 10.17
CA VAL A 48 -19.98 -3.25 10.52
C VAL A 48 -20.82 -2.91 9.28
N LYS A 49 -20.61 -3.64 8.18
CA LYS A 49 -21.16 -3.28 6.89
C LYS A 49 -22.69 -3.33 6.92
N GLY A 50 -23.32 -2.19 6.63
CA GLY A 50 -24.77 -2.06 6.57
C GLY A 50 -25.44 -1.75 7.91
N ASP A 51 -24.65 -1.57 8.99
CA ASP A 51 -25.15 -1.12 10.29
C ASP A 51 -24.49 0.21 10.69
N ALA A 52 -25.19 1.32 10.42
CA ALA A 52 -24.69 2.66 10.72
C ALA A 52 -24.52 2.92 12.22
N ALA A 53 -25.31 2.25 13.08
CA ALA A 53 -25.21 2.41 14.53
C ALA A 53 -23.96 1.68 15.04
N GLU A 54 -23.68 0.48 14.53
CA GLU A 54 -22.47 -0.27 14.87
C GLU A 54 -21.21 0.43 14.34
N GLU A 55 -21.25 0.99 13.12
CA GLU A 55 -20.15 1.80 12.59
C GLU A 55 -19.85 3.01 13.47
N MET A 56 -20.88 3.77 13.86
CA MET A 56 -20.73 4.94 14.74
C MET A 56 -20.15 4.53 16.10
N ARG A 57 -20.61 3.41 16.67
CA ARG A 57 -20.10 2.85 17.92
C ARG A 57 -18.61 2.49 17.79
N LEU A 58 -18.23 1.83 16.70
CA LEU A 58 -16.83 1.47 16.44
C LEU A 58 -15.96 2.72 16.34
N ARG A 59 -16.37 3.73 15.57
CA ARG A 59 -15.62 4.99 15.41
C ARG A 59 -15.39 5.70 16.74
N ALA A 60 -16.41 5.76 17.61
CA ALA A 60 -16.28 6.36 18.94
C ALA A 60 -15.25 5.60 19.79
N LEU A 61 -15.25 4.26 19.73
CA LEU A 61 -14.29 3.44 20.46
C LEU A 61 -12.86 3.59 19.90
N LEU A 62 -12.70 3.61 18.57
CA LEU A 62 -11.40 3.87 17.93
C LEU A 62 -10.85 5.25 18.35
N ALA A 63 -11.69 6.28 18.37
CA ALA A 63 -11.27 7.61 18.79
C ALA A 63 -10.82 7.67 20.28
N ALA A 64 -11.42 6.84 21.13
CA ALA A 64 -11.13 6.84 22.57
C ALA A 64 -10.00 5.91 22.98
N GLN A 65 -9.82 4.77 22.30
CA GLN A 65 -9.02 3.65 22.81
C GLN A 65 -8.03 3.06 21.80
N LEU A 66 -7.97 3.55 20.55
CA LEU A 66 -7.02 3.01 19.57
C LEU A 66 -5.56 3.21 20.05
N PRO A 67 -4.78 2.14 20.21
CA PRO A 67 -3.37 2.25 20.57
C PRO A 67 -2.58 3.06 19.54
N GLU A 68 -1.62 3.87 19.98
CA GLU A 68 -0.78 4.69 19.09
C GLU A 68 0.03 3.86 18.08
N SER A 69 0.28 2.59 18.38
CA SER A 69 0.98 1.68 17.46
C SER A 69 0.09 1.16 16.33
N LEU A 70 -1.21 1.43 16.36
CA LEU A 70 -2.18 0.96 15.39
C LEU A 70 -2.75 2.11 14.55
N ASP A 71 -3.30 1.73 13.42
CA ASP A 71 -4.06 2.55 12.51
C ASP A 71 -5.18 1.71 11.87
N TRP A 72 -6.08 2.36 11.13
CA TRP A 72 -7.18 1.68 10.47
C TRP A 72 -7.56 2.31 9.13
N ALA A 73 -8.17 1.51 8.26
CA ALA A 73 -8.74 1.96 7.00
C ALA A 73 -10.08 1.27 6.73
N ILE A 74 -10.91 1.86 5.87
CA ILE A 74 -12.16 1.24 5.44
C ILE A 74 -11.96 0.59 4.08
N ASN A 75 -12.27 -0.69 3.98
CA ASN A 75 -12.17 -1.47 2.76
C ASN A 75 -13.48 -2.26 2.55
N LEU A 76 -14.17 -2.01 1.43
CA LEU A 76 -15.43 -2.67 1.07
C LEU A 76 -16.54 -2.56 2.14
N GLY A 77 -16.52 -1.48 2.93
CA GLY A 77 -17.45 -1.21 4.03
C GLY A 77 -17.09 -1.87 5.36
N LYS A 78 -15.84 -2.32 5.51
CA LYS A 78 -15.31 -2.98 6.72
C LYS A 78 -14.07 -2.25 7.21
N PHE A 79 -13.79 -2.33 8.52
CA PHE A 79 -12.64 -1.64 9.11
C PHE A 79 -11.47 -2.61 9.23
N ASP A 80 -10.39 -2.35 8.51
CA ASP A 80 -9.13 -3.05 8.66
C ASP A 80 -8.29 -2.34 9.71
N LEU A 81 -7.86 -3.05 10.75
CA LEU A 81 -6.97 -2.55 11.78
C LEU A 81 -5.61 -3.20 11.63
N PHE A 82 -4.55 -2.39 11.63
CA PHE A 82 -3.20 -2.83 11.34
C PHE A 82 -2.16 -1.96 12.08
N PRO A 83 -0.89 -2.38 12.19
CA PRO A 83 0.16 -1.53 12.71
C PRO A 83 0.26 -0.22 11.94
N ARG A 84 0.47 0.89 12.63
CA ARG A 84 0.63 2.22 12.01
C ARG A 84 1.78 2.28 10.99
N LEU A 85 2.80 1.43 11.16
CA LEU A 85 3.93 1.33 10.24
C LEU A 85 3.64 0.45 9.01
N SER A 86 2.48 -0.19 8.93
CA SER A 86 2.06 -0.93 7.75
C SER A 86 1.80 -0.01 6.55
N GLY A 87 1.58 -0.62 5.38
CA GLY A 87 1.19 0.10 4.17
C GLY A 87 2.30 0.19 3.13
N LYS A 88 1.88 0.31 1.87
CA LYS A 88 2.77 0.28 0.69
C LYS A 88 3.79 1.42 0.72
N ALA A 89 3.41 2.62 1.15
CA ALA A 89 4.30 3.78 1.27
C ALA A 89 5.48 3.54 2.24
N ASN A 90 5.19 2.96 3.41
CA ASN A 90 6.21 2.62 4.40
C ASN A 90 7.12 1.50 3.90
N ALA A 91 6.56 0.48 3.25
CA ALA A 91 7.33 -0.59 2.63
C ALA A 91 8.30 -0.07 1.56
N VAL A 92 7.84 0.81 0.66
CA VAL A 92 8.71 1.44 -0.35
C VAL A 92 9.80 2.27 0.30
N THR A 93 9.46 3.08 1.30
CA THR A 93 10.45 3.90 2.03
C THR A 93 11.54 3.02 2.66
N TYR A 94 11.15 1.90 3.28
CA TYR A 94 12.08 0.95 3.85
C TYR A 94 13.00 0.34 2.78
N LEU A 95 12.44 -0.13 1.66
CA LEU A 95 13.19 -0.74 0.56
C LEU A 95 14.17 0.26 -0.07
N GLN A 96 13.73 1.50 -0.31
CA GLN A 96 14.59 2.57 -0.81
C GLN A 96 15.77 2.82 0.11
N ALA A 97 15.54 2.96 1.42
CA ALA A 97 16.62 3.13 2.38
C ALA A 97 17.55 1.91 2.45
N ARG A 98 16.99 0.71 2.45
CA ARG A 98 17.72 -0.57 2.57
C ARG A 98 18.65 -0.83 1.40
N TYR A 99 18.23 -0.43 0.19
CA TYR A 99 18.96 -0.65 -1.05
C TYR A 99 19.61 0.63 -1.61
N LYS A 100 19.51 1.76 -0.87
CA LYS A 100 20.03 3.07 -1.27
C LYS A 100 19.50 3.53 -2.64
N LEU A 101 18.22 3.26 -2.91
CA LEU A 101 17.54 3.68 -4.13
C LEU A 101 16.90 5.05 -3.93
N ARG A 102 17.01 5.90 -4.95
CA ARG A 102 16.29 7.18 -5.01
C ARG A 102 14.89 6.98 -5.59
N ALA A 103 14.03 7.97 -5.42
CA ALA A 103 12.68 7.92 -5.96
C ALA A 103 12.68 7.73 -7.49
N GLU A 104 13.58 8.42 -8.19
CA GLU A 104 13.71 8.38 -9.66
C GLU A 104 14.16 7.02 -10.20
N GLU A 105 14.68 6.15 -9.32
CA GLU A 105 15.12 4.79 -9.62
C GLU A 105 14.04 3.75 -9.33
N CYS A 106 12.88 4.20 -8.86
CA CYS A 106 11.76 3.37 -8.45
C CYS A 106 10.53 3.66 -9.32
N ALA A 107 9.98 2.61 -9.92
CA ALA A 107 8.69 2.65 -10.60
C ALA A 107 7.61 2.01 -9.73
N CYS A 108 6.42 2.60 -9.72
CA CYS A 108 5.22 2.01 -9.13
C CYS A 108 4.16 1.77 -10.19
N LEU A 109 3.52 0.60 -10.11
CA LEU A 109 2.33 0.24 -10.86
C LEU A 109 1.16 0.18 -9.88
N PHE A 110 0.09 0.96 -10.12
CA PHE A 110 -1.00 1.09 -9.17
C PHE A 110 -2.34 1.52 -9.78
N ASP A 111 -3.43 1.20 -9.09
CA ASP A 111 -4.80 1.39 -9.59
C ASP A 111 -5.80 1.96 -8.58
N ASP A 112 -5.52 1.92 -7.27
CA ASP A 112 -6.47 2.27 -6.20
C ASP A 112 -5.93 3.33 -5.21
N ASP A 113 -6.78 3.83 -4.33
CA ASP A 113 -6.48 4.92 -3.40
C ASP A 113 -5.38 4.56 -2.38
N ASN A 114 -5.32 3.28 -1.98
CA ASN A 114 -4.31 2.81 -1.01
C ASN A 114 -2.88 2.79 -1.58
N ASP A 115 -2.73 3.03 -2.89
CA ASP A 115 -1.45 3.12 -3.57
C ASP A 115 -0.91 4.55 -3.69
N LEU A 116 -1.73 5.58 -3.50
CA LEU A 116 -1.31 6.97 -3.71
C LEU A 116 -0.11 7.36 -2.84
N GLY A 117 -0.04 6.84 -1.61
CA GLY A 117 1.13 7.04 -0.74
C GLY A 117 2.39 6.34 -1.23
N MET A 118 2.27 5.20 -1.93
CA MET A 118 3.40 4.56 -2.61
C MET A 118 3.81 5.37 -3.83
N ALA A 119 2.85 5.84 -4.62
CA ALA A 119 3.09 6.66 -5.80
C ALA A 119 3.94 7.91 -5.46
N GLN A 120 3.62 8.61 -4.36
CA GLN A 120 4.38 9.77 -3.89
C GLN A 120 5.85 9.48 -3.54
N ARG A 121 6.23 8.20 -3.34
CA ARG A 121 7.60 7.79 -3.02
C ARG A 121 8.41 7.34 -4.24
N CYS A 122 7.74 7.07 -5.36
CA CYS A 122 8.37 6.64 -6.60
C CYS A 122 8.45 7.79 -7.60
N GLY A 123 9.40 7.73 -8.52
CA GLY A 123 9.62 8.73 -9.56
C GLY A 123 9.04 8.34 -10.92
N VAL A 124 8.61 7.09 -11.09
CA VAL A 124 7.91 6.63 -12.29
C VAL A 124 6.56 6.01 -11.90
N HIS A 125 5.49 6.50 -12.54
CA HIS A 125 4.11 6.17 -12.18
C HIS A 125 3.38 5.55 -13.36
N LEU A 126 2.92 4.31 -13.17
CA LEU A 126 2.25 3.51 -14.18
C LEU A 126 0.84 3.13 -13.68
N LEU A 127 -0.20 3.56 -14.39
CA LEU A 127 -1.60 3.33 -14.04
C LEU A 127 -2.27 2.45 -15.09
N PRO A 128 -2.43 1.14 -14.85
CA PRO A 128 -3.11 0.24 -15.78
C PRO A 128 -4.62 0.53 -15.87
N ALA A 129 -5.18 1.22 -14.87
CA ALA A 129 -6.58 1.65 -14.87
C ALA A 129 -6.79 2.87 -13.95
N LEU A 130 -7.89 3.60 -14.17
CA LEU A 130 -8.35 4.69 -13.29
C LEU A 130 -9.60 4.23 -12.53
N THR A 131 -9.41 3.32 -11.57
CA THR A 131 -10.50 2.54 -10.95
C THR A 131 -11.35 3.36 -9.98
N SER A 132 -10.79 4.44 -9.40
CA SER A 132 -11.49 5.32 -8.46
C SER A 132 -11.56 6.77 -8.98
N ALA A 133 -12.51 7.55 -8.45
CA ALA A 133 -12.61 8.99 -8.74
C ALA A 133 -11.40 9.77 -8.19
N SER A 134 -10.80 9.28 -7.11
CA SER A 134 -9.60 9.85 -6.47
C SER A 134 -8.38 9.62 -7.34
N VAL A 135 -8.16 8.39 -7.82
CA VAL A 135 -7.06 8.04 -8.73
C VAL A 135 -7.18 8.81 -10.04
N ARG A 136 -8.40 8.93 -10.59
CA ARG A 136 -8.66 9.75 -11.80
C ARG A 136 -8.29 11.22 -11.59
N ARG A 137 -8.60 11.78 -10.42
CA ARG A 137 -8.26 13.16 -10.08
C ARG A 137 -6.76 13.33 -9.91
N ALA A 138 -6.11 12.42 -9.18
CA ALA A 138 -4.66 12.43 -9.01
C ALA A 138 -3.94 12.34 -10.36
N ALA A 139 -4.36 11.43 -11.25
CA ALA A 139 -3.79 11.35 -12.60
C ALA A 139 -4.00 12.62 -13.43
N ALA A 140 -5.11 13.35 -13.24
CA ALA A 140 -5.33 14.63 -13.92
C ALA A 140 -4.44 15.77 -13.37
N GLU A 141 -4.05 15.69 -12.10
CA GLU A 141 -3.14 16.64 -11.44
C GLU A 141 -1.66 16.33 -11.74
N HIS A 142 -1.35 15.12 -12.20
CA HIS A 142 -0.01 14.62 -12.50
C HIS A 142 0.10 14.15 -13.97
N PRO A 143 0.29 15.07 -14.94
CA PRO A 143 0.33 14.73 -16.37
C PRO A 143 1.54 13.87 -16.77
N ASP A 144 2.54 13.77 -15.91
CA ASP A 144 3.70 12.89 -16.04
C ASP A 144 3.38 11.41 -15.73
N TRP A 145 2.25 11.13 -15.09
CA TRP A 145 1.81 9.77 -14.81
C TRP A 145 1.31 9.08 -16.09
N ARG A 146 1.75 7.84 -16.30
CA ARG A 146 1.44 7.09 -17.53
C ARG A 146 0.21 6.24 -17.30
N VAL A 147 -0.85 6.55 -18.02
CA VAL A 147 -2.09 5.76 -18.02
C VAL A 147 -2.11 4.89 -19.27
N ALA A 148 -2.44 3.60 -19.12
CA ALA A 148 -2.62 2.72 -20.28
C ALA A 148 -3.75 3.24 -21.18
N THR A 149 -3.56 3.20 -22.50
CA THR A 149 -4.54 3.78 -23.46
C THR A 149 -5.02 2.80 -24.53
N ARG A 150 -4.26 1.73 -24.81
CA ARG A 150 -4.53 0.84 -25.95
C ARG A 150 -5.21 -0.46 -25.52
N ALA A 151 -4.79 -1.01 -24.38
CA ALA A 151 -5.20 -2.34 -23.95
C ALA A 151 -6.52 -2.40 -23.15
N GLY A 152 -7.08 -1.26 -22.74
CA GLY A 152 -8.19 -1.21 -21.79
C GLY A 152 -7.69 -1.35 -20.35
N GLU A 153 -8.31 -2.25 -19.57
CA GLU A 153 -7.94 -2.51 -18.16
C GLU A 153 -7.35 -3.93 -17.98
N GLY A 154 -6.67 -4.17 -16.87
CA GLY A 154 -6.16 -5.50 -16.49
C GLY A 154 -4.77 -5.83 -17.05
N VAL A 155 -4.49 -7.12 -17.28
CA VAL A 155 -3.13 -7.62 -17.56
C VAL A 155 -2.49 -6.97 -18.79
N PHE A 156 -3.25 -6.78 -19.87
CA PHE A 156 -2.74 -6.16 -21.08
C PHE A 156 -2.36 -4.68 -20.90
N ALA A 157 -3.04 -3.97 -19.99
CA ALA A 157 -2.70 -2.59 -19.64
C ALA A 157 -1.39 -2.52 -18.86
N ILE A 158 -1.14 -3.52 -18.00
CA ILE A 158 0.14 -3.66 -17.29
C ILE A 158 1.26 -3.94 -18.30
N GLU A 159 1.07 -4.87 -19.21
CA GLU A 159 2.05 -5.20 -20.27
C GLU A 159 2.40 -3.97 -21.12
N GLU A 160 1.38 -3.23 -21.57
CA GLU A 160 1.57 -1.98 -22.33
C GLU A 160 2.51 -1.00 -21.59
N LEU A 161 2.27 -0.77 -20.30
CA LEU A 161 3.05 0.18 -19.50
C LEU A 161 4.47 -0.32 -19.23
N LEU A 162 4.64 -1.61 -18.97
CA LEU A 162 5.95 -2.22 -18.74
C LEU A 162 6.79 -2.25 -20.02
N GLU A 163 6.18 -2.49 -21.18
CA GLU A 163 6.86 -2.42 -22.47
C GLU A 163 7.37 -1.00 -22.77
N GLN A 164 6.54 0.02 -22.51
CA GLN A 164 6.93 1.42 -22.67
C GLN A 164 8.10 1.78 -21.75
N LEU A 165 8.03 1.40 -20.47
CA LEU A 165 9.11 1.63 -19.51
C LEU A 165 10.40 0.91 -19.93
N LEU A 166 10.30 -0.35 -20.37
CA LEU A 166 11.46 -1.12 -20.82
C LEU A 166 12.13 -0.50 -22.05
N ALA A 167 11.34 -0.02 -23.01
CA ALA A 167 11.84 0.67 -24.19
C ALA A 167 12.61 1.96 -23.82
N GLU A 168 12.08 2.75 -22.90
CA GLU A 168 12.73 3.96 -22.39
C GLU A 168 14.05 3.65 -21.68
N VAL A 169 14.06 2.68 -20.76
CA VAL A 169 15.29 2.28 -20.05
C VAL A 169 16.37 1.81 -21.04
N ARG A 170 15.98 1.08 -22.10
CA ARG A 170 16.90 0.66 -23.16
C ARG A 170 17.48 1.85 -23.92
N GLN A 171 16.66 2.85 -24.25
CA GLN A 171 17.11 4.07 -24.92
C GLN A 171 18.07 4.88 -24.04
N GLN A 172 17.73 5.08 -22.76
CA GLN A 172 18.59 5.79 -21.81
C GLN A 172 19.95 5.12 -21.65
N ARG A 173 19.98 3.78 -21.57
CA ARG A 173 21.23 3.00 -21.51
C ARG A 173 22.09 3.17 -22.76
N ALA A 174 21.50 3.13 -23.95
CA ALA A 174 22.25 3.33 -25.19
C ALA A 174 22.94 4.71 -25.22
N VAL A 175 22.25 5.77 -24.81
CA VAL A 175 22.81 7.13 -24.75
C VAL A 175 23.97 7.24 -23.74
N ILE A 176 23.89 6.54 -22.61
CA ILE A 176 24.98 6.54 -21.61
C ILE A 176 26.21 5.83 -22.18
N THR A 177 26.03 4.64 -22.77
CA THR A 177 27.13 3.88 -23.39
C THR A 177 27.85 4.69 -24.48
N ASP A 178 27.10 5.40 -25.33
CA ASP A 178 27.68 6.24 -26.38
C ASP A 178 28.50 7.40 -25.81
N ARG A 179 28.06 8.02 -24.70
CA ARG A 179 28.80 9.11 -24.05
C ARG A 179 30.10 8.63 -23.41
N GLU A 180 30.10 7.47 -22.77
CA GLU A 180 31.29 6.88 -22.16
C GLU A 180 32.34 6.44 -23.19
N ALA A 181 31.88 5.94 -24.35
CA ALA A 181 32.75 5.57 -25.47
C ALA A 181 33.48 6.80 -26.08
N VAL A 182 32.79 7.95 -26.14
CA VAL A 182 33.39 9.21 -26.60
C VAL A 182 34.40 9.77 -25.59
N SER A 183 34.13 9.70 -24.28
CA SER A 183 35.03 10.25 -23.24
C SER A 183 36.30 9.44 -22.97
N THR A 184 36.39 8.20 -23.46
CA THR A 184 37.56 7.32 -23.28
C THR A 184 38.51 7.31 -24.47
N SER A 185 38.19 8.07 -25.52
CA SER A 185 38.98 8.17 -26.76
C SER A 185 39.85 9.43 -26.84
N ASP A 186 39.87 10.24 -25.78
CA ASP A 186 40.72 11.43 -25.58
C ASP A 186 41.86 11.13 -24.57
#